data_AF-A0A1V4XKR1-F1
#
_entry.id   AF-A0A1V4XKR1-F1
#
_cell.length_a   1.000
_cell.length_b   1.000
_cell.length_c   1.000
_cell.angle_alpha   90.00
_cell.angle_beta   90.00
_cell.angle_gamma   90.00
#
_symmetry.space_group_name_H-M   'P 1'
#
loop_
_entity.id
_entity.type
_entity.pdbx_description
1 polymer ?
#
loop_
_entity_poly.entity_id
_entity_poly.type
_entity_poly.pdbx_seq_one_letter_code
_entity_poly.pdbx_strand_id
1 'polypeptide(L)'
;MSVIMQLKGALAEKKQTRMDLSVRIDAKVKAVKDLLAVSAVTPVAELDLEAAALFVYEALEMQKELKGVLLDIQRLDRELGNG
;
A
#
# COMPACT_ATOMS: atom_id res chain seq x y z
N MET A 1 -26.31 -7.80 -17.78
CA MET A 1 -25.18 -8.30 -16.96
C MET A 1 -25.75 -8.65 -15.58
N SER A 2 -25.48 -9.84 -15.03
CA SER A 2 -26.06 -10.22 -13.73
C SER A 2 -25.35 -9.52 -12.57
N VAL A 3 -26.07 -9.26 -11.48
CA VAL A 3 -25.51 -8.62 -10.25
C VAL A 3 -24.28 -9.38 -9.74
N ILE A 4 -24.31 -10.72 -9.81
CA ILE A 4 -23.17 -11.58 -9.44
C ILE A 4 -21.94 -11.31 -10.32
N MET A 5 -22.12 -11.12 -11.64
CA MET A 5 -21.02 -10.79 -12.55
C MET A 5 -20.41 -9.42 -12.23
N GLN A 6 -21.24 -8.43 -11.88
CA GLN A 6 -20.78 -7.10 -11.49
C GLN A 6 -19.96 -7.15 -10.19
N LEU A 7 -20.44 -7.87 -9.16
CA LEU A 7 -19.72 -8.04 -7.90
C LEU A 7 -18.37 -8.76 -8.08
N LYS A 8 -18.32 -9.79 -8.93
CA LYS A 8 -17.07 -10.49 -9.26
C LYS A 8 -16.07 -9.59 -10.00
N GLY A 9 -16.55 -8.73 -10.91
CA GLY A 9 -15.72 -7.73 -11.59
C GLY A 9 -15.12 -6.72 -10.60
N ALA A 10 -15.96 -6.12 -9.74
CA ALA A 10 -15.52 -5.19 -8.71
C ALA A 10 -14.51 -5.83 -7.73
N LEU A 11 -14.72 -7.10 -7.36
CA LEU A 11 -13.78 -7.84 -6.51
C LEU A 11 -12.42 -8.04 -7.20
N ALA A 12 -12.40 -8.36 -8.49
CA ALA A 12 -11.17 -8.52 -9.25
C ALA A 12 -10.40 -7.19 -9.32
N GLU A 13 -11.09 -6.09 -9.60
CA GLU A 13 -10.50 -4.74 -9.59
C GLU A 13 -9.88 -4.40 -8.23
N LYS A 14 -10.61 -4.61 -7.13
CA LYS A 14 -10.10 -4.34 -5.78
C LYS A 14 -8.89 -5.22 -5.44
N LYS A 15 -8.87 -6.49 -5.85
CA LYS A 15 -7.73 -7.39 -5.66
C LYS A 15 -6.50 -6.92 -6.44
N GLN A 16 -6.68 -6.37 -7.63
CA GLN A 16 -5.61 -5.75 -8.41
C GLN A 16 -5.08 -4.49 -7.70
N THR A 17 -5.97 -3.56 -7.32
CA THR A 17 -5.60 -2.34 -6.58
C THR A 17 -4.82 -2.67 -5.30
N ARG A 18 -5.23 -3.70 -4.56
CA ARG A 18 -4.51 -4.18 -3.37
C ARG A 18 -3.07 -4.56 -3.72
N MET A 19 -2.84 -5.32 -4.80
CA MET A 19 -1.50 -5.73 -5.21
C MET A 19 -0.64 -4.52 -5.61
N ASP A 20 -1.20 -3.59 -6.38
CA ASP A 20 -0.50 -2.40 -6.83
C ASP A 20 -0.09 -1.50 -5.65
N LEU A 21 -0.99 -1.30 -4.67
CA LEU A 21 -0.70 -0.56 -3.44
C LEU A 21 0.41 -1.23 -2.62
N SER A 22 0.38 -2.55 -2.46
CA SER A 22 1.43 -3.27 -1.73
C SER A 22 2.80 -3.06 -2.35
N VAL A 23 2.92 -3.19 -3.68
CA VAL A 23 4.19 -2.96 -4.39
C VAL A 23 4.71 -1.54 -4.20
N ARG A 24 3.81 -0.54 -4.28
CA ARG A 24 4.18 0.86 -4.11
C ARG A 24 4.60 1.18 -2.67
N ILE A 25 3.93 0.61 -1.67
CA ILE A 25 4.31 0.75 -0.25
C ILE A 25 5.69 0.14 -0.03
N ASP A 26 5.94 -1.07 -0.53
CA ASP A 26 7.24 -1.74 -0.39
C ASP A 26 8.37 -0.93 -1.03
N ALA A 27 8.12 -0.32 -2.19
CA ALA A 27 9.08 0.56 -2.84
C ALA A 27 9.43 1.78 -1.99
N LYS A 28 8.45 2.42 -1.33
CA LYS A 28 8.70 3.55 -0.42
C LYS A 28 9.45 3.12 0.83
N VAL A 29 9.08 2.00 1.43
CA VAL A 29 9.78 1.44 2.59
C VAL A 29 11.23 1.10 2.24
N LYS A 30 11.47 0.56 1.04
CA LYS A 30 12.83 0.31 0.54
C LYS A 30 13.62 1.60 0.39
N ALA A 31 13.05 2.64 -0.21
CA ALA A 31 13.71 3.93 -0.35
C ALA A 31 14.11 4.54 1.00
N VAL A 32 13.25 4.44 2.03
CA VAL A 32 13.58 4.85 3.41
C VAL A 32 14.76 4.04 3.97
N LYS A 33 14.75 2.72 3.80
CA LYS A 33 15.84 1.85 4.25
C LYS A 33 17.16 2.21 3.56
N ASP A 34 17.14 2.43 2.26
CA ASP A 34 18.31 2.75 1.47
C ASP A 34 18.90 4.11 1.88
N LEU A 35 18.05 5.12 2.11
CA LEU A 35 18.48 6.43 2.63
C LEU A 35 19.12 6.35 4.01
N LEU A 36 18.55 5.54 4.92
CA LEU A 36 19.04 5.42 6.29
C LEU A 36 20.19 4.42 6.43
N ALA A 37 20.46 3.58 5.42
CA ALA A 37 21.52 2.57 5.47
C ALA A 37 22.92 3.17 5.65
N VAL A 38 23.15 4.37 5.12
CA VAL A 38 24.45 5.06 5.21
C VAL A 38 24.68 5.75 6.55
N SER A 39 23.67 5.79 7.44
CA SER A 39 23.75 6.47 8.75
C SER A 39 24.83 5.93 9.69
N ALA A 40 25.37 4.73 9.42
CA ALA A 40 26.50 4.18 10.17
C ALA A 40 27.82 4.91 9.91
N VAL A 41 27.96 5.60 8.77
CA VAL A 41 29.22 6.25 8.34
C VAL A 41 29.03 7.71 7.92
N THR A 42 27.81 8.13 7.61
CA THR A 42 27.47 9.52 7.27
C THR A 42 27.12 10.32 8.52
N PRO A 43 27.72 11.50 8.75
CA PRO A 43 27.34 12.38 9.85
C PRO A 43 25.85 12.73 9.80
N VAL A 44 25.21 12.83 10.97
CA VAL A 44 23.76 13.11 11.07
C VAL A 44 23.38 14.40 10.35
N ALA A 45 24.23 15.43 10.35
CA ALA A 45 24.00 16.70 9.67
C ALA A 45 23.94 16.58 8.13
N GLU A 46 24.43 15.47 7.56
CA GLU A 46 24.44 15.18 6.13
C GLU A 46 23.36 14.16 5.73
N LEU A 47 22.63 13.61 6.70
CA LEU A 47 21.52 12.69 6.42
C LEU A 47 20.29 13.46 5.93
N ASP A 48 19.75 13.04 4.80
CA ASP A 48 18.49 13.56 4.27
C ASP A 48 17.29 12.94 4.99
N LEU A 49 17.08 13.37 6.24
CA LEU A 49 15.97 12.93 7.07
C LEU A 49 14.62 13.46 6.57
N GLU A 50 14.61 14.58 5.85
CA GLU A 50 13.40 15.14 5.25
C GLU A 50 12.87 14.25 4.12
N ALA A 51 13.74 13.78 3.22
CA ALA A 51 13.36 12.82 2.19
C ALA A 51 12.90 11.49 2.78
N ALA A 52 13.57 11.00 3.83
CA ALA A 52 13.15 9.78 4.52
C ALA A 52 11.75 9.95 5.15
N ALA A 53 11.49 11.08 5.81
CA ALA A 53 10.19 11.39 6.39
C ALA A 53 9.08 11.50 5.32
N LEU A 54 9.38 12.10 4.17
CA LEU A 54 8.44 12.18 3.04
C LEU A 54 8.03 10.79 2.55
N PHE A 55 8.99 9.89 2.31
CA PHE A 55 8.68 8.53 1.87
C PHE A 55 7.90 7.73 2.92
N VAL A 56 8.18 7.93 4.22
CA VAL A 56 7.38 7.33 5.30
C VAL A 56 5.95 7.86 5.26
N TYR A 57 5.75 9.16 5.11
CA TYR A 57 4.43 9.77 5.04
C TYR A 57 3.61 9.23 3.85
N GLU A 58 4.21 9.18 2.66
CA GLU A 58 3.56 8.62 1.47
C GLU A 58 3.21 7.14 1.65
N ALA A 59 4.09 6.35 2.28
CA ALA A 59 3.81 4.95 2.59
C ALA A 59 2.63 4.80 3.57
N LEU A 60 2.52 5.70 4.57
CA LEU A 60 1.42 5.71 5.53
C LEU A 60 0.08 6.04 4.87
N GLU A 61 0.04 7.03 3.98
CA GLU A 61 -1.17 7.37 3.25
C GLU A 61 -1.63 6.20 2.36
N MET A 62 -0.69 5.58 1.62
CA MET A 62 -1.01 4.37 0.83
C MET A 62 -1.44 3.19 1.72
N GLN A 63 -0.89 3.04 2.92
CA GLN A 63 -1.31 2.01 3.86
C GLN A 63 -2.75 2.24 4.34
N LYS A 64 -3.16 3.50 4.57
CA LYS A 64 -4.56 3.84 4.91
C LYS A 64 -5.50 3.45 3.76
N GLU A 65 -5.12 3.77 2.52
CA GLU A 65 -5.87 3.37 1.33
C GLU A 65 -5.98 1.84 1.21
N LEU A 66 -4.86 1.12 1.39
CA LEU A 66 -4.83 -0.33 1.36
C LEU A 66 -5.78 -0.96 2.39
N LYS A 67 -5.85 -0.41 3.61
CA LYS A 67 -6.81 -0.87 4.63
C LYS A 67 -8.26 -0.71 4.14
N GLY A 68 -8.59 0.40 3.49
CA GLY A 68 -9.90 0.61 2.87
C GLY A 68 -10.21 -0.45 1.79
N VAL A 69 -9.24 -0.72 0.91
CA VAL A 69 -9.37 -1.75 -0.14
C VAL A 69 -9.58 -3.15 0.46
N LEU A 70 -8.87 -3.49 1.54
CA LEU A 70 -9.04 -4.79 2.21
C LEU A 70 -10.44 -4.96 2.83
N LEU A 71 -10.98 -3.90 3.44
CA LEU A 71 -12.35 -3.90 3.95
C LEU A 71 -13.39 -4.07 2.83
N ASP A 72 -13.18 -3.39 1.70
CA ASP A 72 -14.02 -3.55 0.50
C ASP A 72 -13.99 -4.98 -0.04
N ILE A 73 -12.81 -5.60 -0.12
CA ILE A 73 -12.66 -7.01 -0.54
C ILE A 73 -13.45 -7.92 0.40
N GLN A 74 -13.29 -7.77 1.73
CA GLN A 74 -14.02 -8.57 2.71
C GLN A 74 -15.53 -8.39 2.64
N ARG A 75 -16.01 -7.18 2.32
CA ARG A 75 -17.44 -6.92 2.09
C ARG A 75 -17.92 -7.65 0.83
N LEU A 76 -17.22 -7.51 -0.29
CA LEU A 76 -17.59 -8.14 -1.56
C LEU A 76 -17.54 -9.67 -1.50
N ASP A 77 -16.56 -10.24 -0.81
CA ASP A 77 -16.48 -11.70 -0.60
C ASP A 77 -17.68 -12.21 0.22
N ARG A 78 -18.12 -11.47 1.25
CA ARG A 78 -19.35 -11.80 2.00
C ARG A 78 -20.61 -11.69 1.14
N GLU A 79 -20.75 -10.64 0.34
CA GLU A 79 -21.89 -10.46 -0.58
C GLU A 79 -21.97 -11.56 -1.66
N LEU A 80 -20.83 -12.11 -2.06
CA LEU A 80 -20.73 -13.23 -3.00
C LEU A 80 -20.90 -14.61 -2.34
N GLY A 81 -20.96 -14.70 -1.01
CA GLY A 81 -21.03 -15.96 -0.27
C GLY A 81 -19.71 -16.73 -0.22
N ASN A 82 -18.57 -16.06 -0.39
CA ASN A 82 -17.23 -16.65 -0.29
C ASN A 82 -16.64 -16.62 1.13
N GLY A 83 -17.36 -16.01 2.09
CA GLY A 83 -16.87 -15.66 3.43
C GLY A 83 -17.51 -16.46 4.57
#